data_AF-A0A3D4X9J1-F1
#
_entry.id   AF-A0A3D4X9J1-F1
#
_cell.length_a   1.000
_cell.length_b   1.000
_cell.length_c   1.000
_cell.angle_alpha   90.00
_cell.angle_beta   90.00
_cell.angle_gamma   90.00
#
_symmetry.space_group_name_H-M   'P 1'
#
loop_
_entity.id
_entity.type
_entity.pdbx_description
1 polymer ?
#
loop_
_entity_poly.entity_id
_entity_poly.type
_entity_poly.pdbx_seq_one_letter_code
_entity_poly.pdbx_strand_id
1 'polypeptide(L)'
;MKFKRFWKTACALLSVALVMAGTAGCGKKEAVGGTDGAVDGAAGSAAGVAAGSTGADDGSRRAMGRYMEEEQSLPADFSSIDDMKRQEGGSIRIVGCSGGQESVWESKDAGVSWEKIFDVPDEIPDDIRCKAMSSGGRVVYACDEIQGTEGKENFYLMEPDGSSGQIPYELPKVEELNINLARQVLFVGNEQILICDDMGNFYLIRAADGSVERTFDLGDSGEVYVAFAVGKMLLFLSGSEILLYDSETWEQKNAGEVLQNGIAESGTIYAADTLDGGESIYYISEKGMYYYKFGGSVVEQLIDGGLNSLGSFSVSVNSLLMLDERNLLVAKKDDNEDRESMAGLSRFVYSADTPARPDRELKIYSLYENDWIRQVAERFQNEHADVYVRFEAALSGEDGVTSSDALKTLATEIMAGKGPDVLVLDGMPVEAYAEKGILKDLSSVLSENREEYFENVRNAYRNGQVSTSRLIQNR
;
A
#
# COMPACT_ATOMS: atom_id res chain seq x y z
N MET A 1 -67.12 6.82 -18.87
CA MET A 1 -66.54 7.05 -20.21
C MET A 1 -65.20 6.33 -20.23
N LYS A 2 -65.08 5.17 -20.91
CA LYS A 2 -64.58 5.00 -22.30
C LYS A 2 -63.11 5.51 -22.38
N PHE A 3 -62.04 4.72 -22.54
CA PHE A 3 -61.84 3.39 -23.17
C PHE A 3 -60.54 2.70 -22.65
N LYS A 4 -60.66 1.39 -22.36
CA LYS A 4 -59.79 0.19 -22.61
C LYS A 4 -58.24 0.32 -22.53
N ARG A 5 -57.55 -0.44 -21.65
CA ARG A 5 -57.16 -1.89 -21.70
C ARG A 5 -56.33 -2.21 -22.95
N PHE A 6 -55.17 -2.88 -22.87
CA PHE A 6 -54.92 -4.34 -22.75
C PHE A 6 -53.37 -4.51 -22.88
N TRP A 7 -52.61 -5.45 -22.33
CA TRP A 7 -52.77 -6.66 -21.50
C TRP A 7 -51.33 -7.03 -21.04
N LYS A 8 -51.06 -7.28 -19.75
CA LYS A 8 -51.24 -8.54 -18.98
C LYS A 8 -50.17 -9.60 -19.23
N THR A 9 -49.34 -9.87 -18.20
CA THR A 9 -49.39 -11.04 -17.27
C THR A 9 -48.54 -12.20 -17.79
N ALA A 10 -47.91 -13.05 -16.98
CA ALA A 10 -48.23 -13.53 -15.64
C ALA A 10 -46.91 -14.06 -15.01
N CYS A 11 -46.68 -13.93 -13.70
CA CYS A 11 -47.05 -14.91 -12.66
C CYS A 11 -46.46 -16.30 -12.93
N ALA A 12 -45.97 -17.09 -11.98
CA ALA A 12 -45.69 -16.98 -10.56
C ALA A 12 -45.15 -18.38 -10.18
N LEU A 13 -44.26 -18.42 -9.19
CA LEU A 13 -44.14 -19.46 -8.16
C LEU A 13 -43.69 -20.90 -8.49
N LEU A 14 -42.74 -21.33 -7.62
CA LEU A 14 -42.54 -22.67 -7.04
C LEU A 14 -42.07 -23.77 -8.01
N SER A 15 -41.03 -24.57 -7.77
CA SER A 15 -40.74 -25.32 -6.53
C SER A 15 -39.34 -25.97 -6.59
N VAL A 16 -38.64 -25.95 -5.45
CA VAL A 16 -37.95 -27.07 -4.76
C VAL A 16 -37.28 -28.19 -5.59
N ALA A 17 -35.95 -28.22 -5.45
CA ALA A 17 -35.02 -29.34 -5.20
C ALA A 17 -35.11 -30.68 -5.95
N LEU A 18 -33.96 -31.10 -6.47
CA LEU A 18 -33.48 -32.48 -6.33
C LEU A 18 -31.95 -32.51 -6.24
N VAL A 19 -31.46 -32.79 -5.03
CA VAL A 19 -30.09 -33.27 -4.75
C VAL A 19 -30.11 -34.80 -4.80
N MET A 20 -29.03 -35.37 -5.32
CA MET A 20 -28.47 -36.73 -5.18
C MET A 20 -28.09 -37.25 -6.58
N ALA A 21 -26.95 -37.87 -6.84
CA ALA A 21 -25.74 -38.22 -6.10
C ALA A 21 -24.79 -38.86 -7.15
N GLY A 22 -23.51 -39.03 -6.82
CA GLY A 22 -22.67 -40.06 -7.46
C GLY A 22 -21.68 -39.52 -8.49
N THR A 23 -20.42 -39.35 -8.09
CA THR A 23 -19.30 -40.27 -8.34
C THR A 23 -18.60 -40.08 -9.69
N ALA A 24 -17.35 -39.63 -9.57
CA ALA A 24 -16.15 -40.19 -10.21
C ALA A 24 -16.22 -40.66 -11.68
N GLY A 25 -15.26 -40.17 -12.47
CA GLY A 25 -14.51 -41.06 -13.36
C GLY A 25 -14.35 -40.59 -14.80
N CYS A 26 -13.13 -40.11 -15.09
CA CYS A 26 -12.28 -40.45 -16.23
C CYS A 26 -12.93 -40.88 -17.57
N GLY A 27 -12.53 -40.24 -18.67
CA GLY A 27 -12.63 -40.88 -19.99
C GLY A 27 -12.26 -40.01 -21.18
N LYS A 28 -11.03 -40.17 -21.66
CA LYS A 28 -10.43 -39.57 -22.86
C LYS A 28 -11.18 -39.86 -24.18
N LYS A 29 -11.04 -38.89 -25.11
CA LYS A 29 -10.95 -38.98 -26.60
C LYS A 29 -12.25 -39.40 -27.31
N GLU A 30 -12.63 -38.84 -28.45
CA GLU A 30 -11.84 -38.56 -29.66
C GLU A 30 -12.57 -37.57 -30.59
N ALA A 31 -11.82 -36.95 -31.50
CA ALA A 31 -12.25 -35.88 -32.41
C ALA A 31 -13.05 -36.37 -33.64
N VAL A 32 -13.74 -35.44 -34.33
CA VAL A 32 -13.51 -35.04 -35.75
C VAL A 32 -14.76 -34.35 -36.35
N GLY A 33 -14.52 -33.18 -36.98
CA GLY A 33 -15.27 -32.61 -38.11
C GLY A 33 -16.46 -31.71 -37.74
N GLY A 34 -16.62 -30.48 -38.23
CA GLY A 34 -15.90 -29.68 -39.22
C GLY A 34 -16.78 -28.48 -39.60
N THR A 35 -16.12 -27.39 -39.99
CA THR A 35 -16.55 -26.22 -40.80
C THR A 35 -17.50 -25.15 -40.25
N ASP A 36 -16.87 -23.98 -40.02
CA ASP A 36 -17.16 -22.63 -40.53
C ASP A 36 -18.31 -21.76 -39.99
N GLY A 37 -17.91 -20.57 -39.51
CA GLY A 37 -18.76 -19.37 -39.42
C GLY A 37 -18.36 -18.39 -38.31
N ALA A 38 -17.35 -17.56 -38.54
CA ALA A 38 -16.96 -16.43 -37.67
C ALA A 38 -17.99 -15.29 -37.72
N VAL A 39 -18.28 -14.62 -36.58
CA VAL A 39 -18.31 -13.15 -36.37
C VAL A 39 -18.23 -12.84 -34.85
N ASP A 40 -17.46 -11.79 -34.54
CA ASP A 40 -17.00 -11.21 -33.27
C ASP A 40 -18.04 -10.75 -32.21
N GLY A 41 -17.55 -10.63 -30.97
CA GLY A 41 -18.20 -9.84 -29.90
C GLY A 41 -17.68 -10.14 -28.49
N ALA A 42 -16.52 -9.57 -28.13
CA ALA A 42 -15.84 -9.77 -26.86
C ALA A 42 -16.43 -8.94 -25.70
N ALA A 43 -16.61 -9.58 -24.54
CA ALA A 43 -16.61 -8.97 -23.21
C ALA A 43 -15.96 -9.98 -22.25
N GLY A 44 -14.67 -9.77 -21.96
CA GLY A 44 -13.86 -10.66 -21.12
C GLY A 44 -13.85 -10.19 -19.66
N SER A 45 -14.27 -11.05 -18.74
CA SER A 45 -13.98 -10.93 -17.31
C SER A 45 -12.56 -11.44 -17.05
N ALA A 46 -11.75 -10.64 -16.35
CA ALA A 46 -10.45 -11.08 -15.88
C ALA A 46 -10.65 -12.01 -14.66
N ALA A 47 -10.11 -13.23 -14.77
CA ALA A 47 -10.05 -14.19 -13.67
C ALA A 47 -8.64 -14.14 -13.06
N GLY A 48 -8.59 -14.13 -11.72
CA GLY A 48 -7.37 -14.06 -10.93
C GLY A 48 -6.42 -15.25 -11.17
N VAL A 49 -5.13 -15.00 -10.96
CA VAL A 49 -4.07 -16.00 -11.09
C VAL A 49 -3.37 -16.18 -9.75
N ALA A 50 -3.45 -17.40 -9.23
CA ALA A 50 -2.68 -17.89 -8.09
C ALA A 50 -1.23 -18.22 -8.49
N ALA A 51 -0.34 -18.17 -7.50
CA ALA A 51 1.11 -18.31 -7.62
C ALA A 51 1.60 -19.70 -8.08
N GLY A 52 2.69 -19.68 -8.86
CA GLY A 52 3.76 -20.70 -8.86
C GLY A 52 3.74 -21.77 -9.95
N SER A 53 4.60 -21.62 -10.97
CA SER A 53 5.25 -22.73 -11.69
C SER A 53 6.23 -22.20 -12.76
N THR A 54 7.51 -22.56 -12.65
CA THR A 54 8.54 -22.32 -13.68
C THR A 54 8.42 -23.34 -14.82
N GLY A 55 8.45 -22.87 -16.06
CA GLY A 55 8.52 -23.72 -17.25
C GLY A 55 8.52 -22.89 -18.53
N ALA A 56 9.52 -23.11 -19.37
CA ALA A 56 9.70 -22.41 -20.63
C ALA A 56 8.77 -22.91 -21.74
N ASP A 57 8.29 -21.92 -22.51
CA ASP A 57 7.94 -21.89 -23.94
C ASP A 57 6.51 -22.24 -24.43
N ASP A 58 6.17 -21.54 -25.53
CA ASP A 58 5.06 -21.66 -26.49
C ASP A 58 3.82 -20.73 -26.31
N GLY A 59 3.75 -19.71 -27.17
CA GLY A 59 2.53 -19.22 -27.82
C GLY A 59 1.41 -18.60 -26.99
N SER A 60 1.52 -18.55 -25.65
CA SER A 60 0.49 -17.94 -24.82
C SER A 60 0.47 -16.42 -25.02
N ARG A 61 -0.70 -15.87 -25.35
CA ARG A 61 -0.91 -14.43 -25.42
C ARG A 61 -0.56 -13.86 -24.05
N ARG A 62 0.52 -13.08 -24.01
CA ARG A 62 1.04 -12.45 -22.79
C ARG A 62 -0.10 -11.77 -22.02
N ALA A 63 -0.14 -11.97 -20.71
CA ALA A 63 -1.05 -11.22 -19.86
C ALA A 63 -0.66 -9.74 -19.92
N MET A 64 -1.60 -8.90 -20.35
CA MET A 64 -1.45 -7.46 -20.47
C MET A 64 -2.34 -6.77 -19.44
N GLY A 65 -2.05 -5.50 -19.16
CA GLY A 65 -2.72 -4.75 -18.12
C GLY A 65 -1.89 -4.67 -16.84
N ARG A 66 -1.39 -3.48 -16.50
CA ARG A 66 -0.94 -3.16 -15.15
C ARG A 66 -1.03 -1.66 -14.88
N TYR A 67 -1.04 -1.29 -13.60
CA TYR A 67 -0.86 0.10 -13.19
C TYR A 67 0.60 0.54 -13.38
N MET A 68 0.76 1.77 -13.84
CA MET A 68 2.04 2.46 -13.99
C MET A 68 2.09 3.59 -12.98
N GLU A 69 3.18 3.64 -12.21
CA GLU A 69 3.44 4.71 -11.25
C GLU A 69 4.13 5.89 -11.93
N GLU A 70 3.71 7.11 -11.58
CA GLU A 70 4.34 8.36 -11.98
C GLU A 70 4.36 9.34 -10.80
N GLU A 71 5.55 9.79 -10.41
CA GLU A 71 5.70 10.82 -9.38
C GLU A 71 5.17 12.17 -9.89
N GLN A 72 4.31 12.81 -9.11
CA GLN A 72 3.71 14.09 -9.46
C GLN A 72 4.58 15.24 -8.95
N SER A 73 4.74 16.26 -9.78
CA SER A 73 5.41 17.49 -9.37
C SER A 73 4.48 18.32 -8.50
N LEU A 74 4.93 18.66 -7.29
CA LEU A 74 4.22 19.57 -6.39
C LEU A 74 4.76 20.99 -6.53
N PRO A 75 3.93 22.03 -6.34
CA PRO A 75 4.32 23.43 -6.49
C PRO A 75 5.17 23.97 -5.33
N ALA A 76 5.30 23.19 -4.26
CA ALA A 76 6.08 23.50 -3.07
C ALA A 76 6.69 22.21 -2.51
N ASP A 77 7.68 22.38 -1.66
CA ASP A 77 8.27 21.30 -0.89
C ASP A 77 7.35 20.96 0.29
N PHE A 78 6.83 19.73 0.32
CA PHE A 78 6.00 19.22 1.41
C PHE A 78 6.84 18.37 2.34
N SER A 79 6.80 18.65 3.65
CA SER A 79 7.37 17.76 4.65
C SER A 79 6.39 16.66 5.09
N SER A 80 5.09 16.90 4.88
CA SER A 80 4.02 15.91 5.06
C SER A 80 2.86 16.16 4.09
N ILE A 81 2.19 15.08 3.69
CA ILE A 81 0.85 15.11 3.10
C ILE A 81 0.04 14.09 3.89
N ASP A 82 -0.79 14.57 4.81
CA ASP A 82 -1.39 13.75 5.85
C ASP A 82 -2.75 13.17 5.43
N ASP A 83 -3.54 13.95 4.68
CA ASP A 83 -4.82 13.48 4.15
C ASP A 83 -5.16 14.13 2.81
N MET A 84 -5.92 13.40 2.00
CA MET A 84 -6.34 13.78 0.66
C MET A 84 -7.79 13.38 0.45
N LYS A 85 -8.62 14.33 0.03
CA LYS A 85 -10.05 14.10 -0.18
C LYS A 85 -10.57 14.75 -1.46
N ARG A 86 -11.39 14.00 -2.19
CA ARG A 86 -12.27 14.56 -3.21
C ARG A 86 -13.35 15.39 -2.53
N GLN A 87 -13.48 16.63 -2.98
CA GLN A 87 -14.51 17.57 -2.56
C GLN A 87 -15.83 17.30 -3.29
N GLU A 88 -16.96 17.75 -2.74
CA GLU A 88 -18.28 17.59 -3.37
C GLU A 88 -18.36 18.18 -4.80
N GLY A 89 -17.55 19.20 -5.10
CA GLY A 89 -17.41 19.81 -6.43
C GLY A 89 -16.51 19.04 -7.41
N GLY A 90 -15.91 17.94 -6.98
CA GLY A 90 -15.00 17.13 -7.79
C GLY A 90 -13.53 17.58 -7.79
N SER A 91 -13.21 18.73 -7.19
CA SER A 91 -11.82 19.10 -6.89
C SER A 91 -11.23 18.15 -5.85
N ILE A 92 -9.91 18.13 -5.74
CA ILE A 92 -9.16 17.35 -4.77
C ILE A 92 -8.48 18.34 -3.84
N ARG A 93 -8.53 18.09 -2.53
CA ARG A 93 -7.72 18.82 -1.58
C ARG A 93 -6.73 17.90 -0.89
N ILE A 94 -5.58 18.47 -0.54
CA ILE A 94 -4.59 17.87 0.34
C ILE A 94 -4.37 18.79 1.55
N VAL A 95 -4.12 18.19 2.70
CA VAL A 95 -3.66 18.88 3.90
C VAL A 95 -2.30 18.33 4.29
N GLY A 96 -1.39 19.23 4.65
CA GLY A 96 -0.07 18.86 5.15
C GLY A 96 0.83 20.07 5.35
N CYS A 97 2.09 19.81 5.72
CA CYS A 97 3.07 20.85 5.95
C CYS A 97 3.86 21.15 4.67
N SER A 98 3.78 22.39 4.17
CA SER A 98 4.53 22.86 3.00
C SER A 98 5.35 24.10 3.32
N GLY A 99 6.63 24.12 2.94
CA GLY A 99 7.53 25.24 3.24
C GLY A 99 7.67 25.54 4.75
N GLY A 100 7.49 24.53 5.61
CA GLY A 100 7.57 24.66 7.07
C GLY A 100 6.31 25.19 7.75
N GLN A 101 5.21 25.35 7.02
CA GLN A 101 3.91 25.77 7.57
C GLN A 101 2.81 24.80 7.14
N GLU A 102 1.89 24.52 8.06
CA GLU A 102 0.69 23.74 7.75
C GLU A 102 -0.19 24.47 6.74
N SER A 103 -0.70 23.74 5.76
CA SER A 103 -1.35 24.36 4.59
C SER A 103 -2.34 23.42 3.92
N VAL A 104 -3.30 24.01 3.21
CA VAL A 104 -4.26 23.27 2.38
C VAL A 104 -4.12 23.70 0.94
N TRP A 105 -4.06 22.73 0.05
CA TRP A 105 -3.93 22.92 -1.39
C TRP A 105 -5.07 22.22 -2.13
N GLU A 106 -5.46 22.76 -3.28
CA GLU A 106 -6.53 22.25 -4.11
C GLU A 106 -6.06 22.00 -5.54
N SER A 107 -6.49 20.88 -6.12
CA SER A 107 -6.38 20.58 -7.53
C SER A 107 -7.77 20.48 -8.16
N LYS A 108 -7.97 21.18 -9.28
CA LYS A 108 -9.22 21.15 -10.07
C LYS A 108 -9.11 20.25 -11.31
N ASP A 109 -7.95 19.69 -11.56
CA ASP A 109 -7.59 18.91 -12.74
C ASP A 109 -7.06 17.51 -12.37
N ALA A 110 -7.60 16.94 -11.29
CA ALA A 110 -7.32 15.59 -10.82
C ALA A 110 -5.85 15.34 -10.48
N GLY A 111 -5.22 16.29 -9.78
CA GLY A 111 -3.87 16.19 -9.23
C GLY A 111 -2.75 16.68 -10.16
N VAL A 112 -3.07 17.25 -11.33
CA VAL A 112 -2.08 17.72 -12.31
C VAL A 112 -1.49 19.07 -11.91
N SER A 113 -2.31 19.99 -11.40
CA SER A 113 -1.87 21.27 -10.85
C SER A 113 -2.55 21.55 -9.51
N TRP A 114 -1.85 22.32 -8.68
CA TRP A 114 -2.22 22.59 -7.29
C TRP A 114 -2.15 24.09 -7.01
N GLU A 115 -3.20 24.61 -6.37
CA GLU A 115 -3.31 26.00 -5.90
C GLU A 115 -3.41 25.98 -4.37
N LYS A 116 -2.60 26.79 -3.69
CA LYS A 116 -2.72 26.95 -2.23
C LYS A 116 -4.03 27.66 -1.92
N ILE A 117 -4.85 27.09 -1.05
CA ILE A 117 -6.11 27.69 -0.60
C ILE A 117 -5.82 28.63 0.56
N PHE A 118 -5.15 28.13 1.59
CA PHE A 118 -4.71 28.91 2.75
C PHE A 118 -3.54 28.21 3.44
N ASP A 119 -2.80 29.01 4.20
CA ASP A 119 -1.95 28.50 5.27
C ASP A 119 -2.78 28.42 6.55
N VAL A 120 -2.46 27.45 7.40
CA VAL A 120 -3.08 27.34 8.72
C VAL A 120 -2.68 28.57 9.54
N PRO A 121 -3.66 29.24 10.19
CA PRO A 121 -3.40 30.50 10.85
C PRO A 121 -2.80 30.27 12.25
N ASP A 122 -2.04 31.25 12.73
CA ASP A 122 -1.26 31.18 13.97
C ASP A 122 -2.09 30.90 15.24
N GLU A 123 -3.43 31.03 15.19
CA GLU A 123 -4.30 30.63 16.30
C GLU A 123 -4.36 29.12 16.53
N ILE A 124 -4.03 28.30 15.52
CA ILE A 124 -3.84 26.86 15.70
C ILE A 124 -2.38 26.63 16.11
N PRO A 125 -2.12 25.95 17.25
CA PRO A 125 -0.76 25.69 17.69
C PRO A 125 0.06 24.88 16.68
N ASP A 126 1.36 25.15 16.61
CA ASP A 126 2.29 24.46 15.69
C ASP A 126 2.50 22.96 16.04
N ASP A 127 2.30 22.58 17.30
CA ASP A 127 2.51 21.20 17.78
C ASP A 127 1.29 20.32 17.43
N ILE A 128 1.15 20.02 16.14
CA ILE A 128 0.05 19.23 15.59
C ILE A 128 0.44 17.76 15.56
N ARG A 129 -0.32 16.95 16.29
CA ARG A 129 -0.10 15.51 16.41
C ARG A 129 -0.82 14.73 15.32
N CYS A 130 -2.08 15.07 15.05
CA CYS A 130 -2.91 14.41 14.05
C CYS A 130 -3.76 15.44 13.30
N LYS A 131 -4.05 15.15 12.03
CA LYS A 131 -4.94 15.97 11.21
C LYS A 131 -5.74 15.10 10.25
N ALA A 132 -6.95 15.53 9.92
CA ALA A 132 -7.80 14.85 8.94
C ALA A 132 -8.72 15.82 8.22
N MET A 133 -9.16 15.45 7.02
CA MET A 133 -10.01 16.27 6.17
C MET A 133 -11.32 15.56 5.82
N SER A 134 -12.39 16.33 5.76
CA SER A 134 -13.71 15.90 5.29
C SER A 134 -13.87 16.12 3.78
N SER A 135 -14.82 15.45 3.13
CA SER A 135 -15.17 15.72 1.73
C SER A 135 -15.86 17.07 1.53
N GLY A 136 -16.36 17.68 2.61
CA GLY A 136 -16.83 19.07 2.64
C GLY A 136 -15.72 20.11 2.75
N GLY A 137 -14.45 19.70 2.91
CA GLY A 137 -13.30 20.61 2.95
C GLY A 137 -12.99 21.19 4.32
N ARG A 138 -13.68 20.75 5.38
CA ARG A 138 -13.29 21.00 6.77
C ARG A 138 -12.06 20.17 7.12
N VAL A 139 -11.21 20.72 7.99
CA VAL A 139 -10.02 20.05 8.51
C VAL A 139 -10.06 20.07 10.03
N VAL A 140 -9.77 18.94 10.67
CA VAL A 140 -9.56 18.85 12.12
C VAL A 140 -8.07 18.73 12.41
N TYR A 141 -7.61 19.45 13.43
CA TYR A 141 -6.26 19.38 13.98
C TYR A 141 -6.34 18.96 15.45
N ALA A 142 -5.57 17.94 15.83
CA ALA A 142 -5.30 17.60 17.21
C ALA A 142 -3.93 18.19 17.59
N CYS A 143 -3.93 19.10 18.57
CA CYS A 143 -2.78 19.89 18.94
C CYS A 143 -2.40 19.65 20.40
N ASP A 144 -1.12 19.42 20.64
CA ASP A 144 -0.57 19.18 21.96
C ASP A 144 -0.36 20.53 22.66
N GLU A 145 -0.97 20.72 23.83
CA GLU A 145 -0.71 21.87 24.70
C GLU A 145 0.02 21.38 25.95
N ILE A 146 1.35 21.34 25.89
CA ILE A 146 2.21 20.80 26.95
C ILE A 146 2.95 21.94 27.67
N GLN A 147 2.77 22.02 28.99
CA GLN A 147 3.50 22.92 29.88
C GLN A 147 4.17 22.13 31.01
N GLY A 148 5.45 21.80 30.82
CA GLY A 148 6.21 21.01 31.79
C GLY A 148 5.75 19.54 31.80
N THR A 149 5.22 19.06 32.92
CA THR A 149 4.66 17.69 33.05
C THR A 149 3.14 17.67 32.93
N GLU A 150 2.51 18.82 32.79
CA GLU A 150 1.07 18.95 32.60
C GLU A 150 0.79 19.33 31.16
N GLY A 151 -0.33 18.87 30.64
CA GLY A 151 -0.80 19.28 29.34
C GLY A 151 -2.12 18.62 29.00
N LYS A 152 -2.63 18.98 27.84
CA LYS A 152 -3.83 18.39 27.28
C LYS A 152 -3.75 18.44 25.76
N GLU A 153 -4.54 17.61 25.13
CA GLU A 153 -4.77 17.74 23.70
C GLU A 153 -6.01 18.59 23.45
N ASN A 154 -5.87 19.55 22.53
CA ASN A 154 -6.98 20.38 22.07
C ASN A 154 -7.28 20.07 20.61
N PHE A 155 -8.57 20.14 20.25
CA PHE A 155 -9.02 19.91 18.90
C PHE A 155 -9.47 21.22 18.27
N TYR A 156 -9.01 21.51 17.06
CA TYR A 156 -9.40 22.68 16.29
C TYR A 156 -10.09 22.24 15.00
N LEU A 157 -11.21 22.87 14.69
CA LEU A 157 -11.90 22.71 13.41
C LEU A 157 -11.61 23.93 12.56
N MET A 158 -11.20 23.67 11.32
CA MET A 158 -11.07 24.67 10.28
C MET A 158 -12.14 24.44 9.22
N GLU A 159 -12.84 25.52 8.89
CA GLU A 159 -13.87 25.55 7.86
C GLU A 159 -13.24 25.71 6.46
N PRO A 160 -13.98 25.35 5.39
CA PRO A 160 -13.46 25.41 4.02
C PRO A 160 -13.06 26.82 3.55
N ASP A 161 -13.55 27.86 4.24
CA ASP A 161 -13.22 29.27 3.98
C ASP A 161 -11.99 29.78 4.75
N GLY A 162 -11.36 28.91 5.55
CA GLY A 162 -10.18 29.20 6.36
C GLY A 162 -10.50 29.75 7.76
N SER A 163 -11.77 29.97 8.11
CA SER A 163 -12.13 30.29 9.49
C SER A 163 -11.91 29.10 10.40
N SER A 164 -11.47 29.34 11.64
CA SER A 164 -11.14 28.27 12.58
C SER A 164 -11.73 28.52 13.97
N GLY A 165 -11.90 27.43 14.73
CA GLY A 165 -12.36 27.47 16.10
C GLY A 165 -12.00 26.20 16.86
N GLN A 166 -11.82 26.32 18.16
CA GLN A 166 -11.61 25.17 19.03
C GLN A 166 -12.91 24.37 19.17
N ILE A 167 -12.83 23.05 19.00
CA ILE A 167 -13.91 22.12 19.34
C ILE A 167 -13.91 21.99 20.87
N PRO A 168 -15.05 22.23 21.56
CA PRO A 168 -15.12 22.15 23.02
C PRO A 168 -15.23 20.69 23.48
N TYR A 169 -14.18 19.91 23.22
CA TYR A 169 -14.03 18.51 23.59
C TYR A 169 -12.67 18.30 24.26
N GLU A 170 -12.63 17.49 25.33
CA GLU A 170 -11.41 17.09 26.00
C GLU A 170 -11.41 15.55 26.13
N LEU A 171 -10.26 14.94 25.84
CA LEU A 171 -10.10 13.50 26.03
C LEU A 171 -10.27 13.10 27.51
N PRO A 172 -10.84 11.92 27.79
CA PRO A 172 -10.91 11.41 29.15
C PRO A 172 -9.52 11.29 29.78
N LYS A 173 -9.43 11.58 31.08
CA LYS A 173 -8.19 11.39 31.85
C LYS A 173 -7.93 9.91 32.08
N VAL A 174 -6.66 9.52 31.95
CA VAL A 174 -6.16 8.16 32.18
C VAL A 174 -5.18 8.25 33.34
N GLU A 175 -5.38 7.47 34.41
CA GLU A 175 -4.57 7.58 35.65
C GLU A 175 -3.09 7.23 35.42
N GLU A 176 -2.83 6.33 34.48
CA GLU A 176 -1.51 5.82 34.14
C GLU A 176 -0.73 6.75 33.19
N LEU A 177 -1.38 7.76 32.60
CA LEU A 177 -0.77 8.69 31.65
C LEU A 177 -0.67 10.10 32.24
N ASN A 178 0.45 10.77 31.96
CA ASN A 178 0.60 12.19 32.31
C ASN A 178 -0.35 13.06 31.47
N ILE A 179 -0.53 12.70 30.20
CA ILE A 179 -1.41 13.35 29.23
C ILE A 179 -1.99 12.24 28.35
N ASN A 180 -3.30 12.24 28.13
CA ASN A 180 -3.94 11.40 27.12
C ASN A 180 -3.98 12.18 25.79
N LEU A 181 -3.37 11.63 24.75
CA LEU A 181 -3.27 12.26 23.42
C LEU A 181 -3.99 11.42 22.37
N ALA A 182 -4.28 12.00 21.22
CA ALA A 182 -4.90 11.33 20.10
C ALA A 182 -3.83 10.67 19.28
N ARG A 183 -4.03 9.39 19.02
CA ARG A 183 -3.21 8.62 18.09
C ARG A 183 -3.73 8.71 16.65
N GLN A 184 -5.02 9.01 16.50
CA GLN A 184 -5.67 9.12 15.20
C GLN A 184 -6.87 10.04 15.29
N VAL A 185 -7.08 10.85 14.25
CA VAL A 185 -8.35 11.54 13.99
C VAL A 185 -8.78 11.24 12.56
N LEU A 186 -10.08 11.10 12.32
CA LEU A 186 -10.64 10.98 10.98
C LEU A 186 -12.07 11.51 10.95
N PHE A 187 -12.51 12.00 9.78
CA PHE A 187 -13.90 12.35 9.58
C PHE A 187 -14.73 11.12 9.23
N VAL A 188 -15.90 11.00 9.87
CA VAL A 188 -16.96 10.07 9.47
C VAL A 188 -18.08 10.88 8.83
N GLY A 189 -18.16 10.84 7.50
CA GLY A 189 -18.93 11.81 6.74
C GLY A 189 -18.34 13.22 6.88
N ASN A 190 -19.21 14.22 7.02
CA ASN A 190 -18.78 15.62 7.14
C ASN A 190 -18.94 16.16 8.57
N GLU A 191 -19.91 15.68 9.35
CA GLU A 191 -20.30 16.29 10.64
C GLU A 191 -19.70 15.61 11.87
N GLN A 192 -19.12 14.43 11.72
CA GLN A 192 -18.62 13.63 12.84
C GLN A 192 -17.12 13.42 12.69
N ILE A 193 -16.44 13.43 13.83
CA ILE A 193 -15.00 13.16 13.93
C ILE A 193 -14.85 11.95 14.85
N LEU A 194 -14.13 10.95 14.37
CA LEU A 194 -13.68 9.83 15.18
C LEU A 194 -12.27 10.13 15.69
N ILE A 195 -12.10 10.06 17.00
CA ILE A 195 -10.84 10.29 17.69
C ILE A 195 -10.45 8.99 18.36
N CYS A 196 -9.22 8.53 18.12
CA CYS A 196 -8.61 7.46 18.88
C CYS A 196 -7.59 8.04 19.86
N ASP A 197 -7.68 7.70 21.13
CA ASP A 197 -6.69 8.09 22.13
C ASP A 197 -5.50 7.11 22.20
N ASP A 198 -4.49 7.45 23.01
CA ASP A 198 -3.28 6.65 23.23
C ASP A 198 -3.57 5.30 23.92
N MET A 199 -4.73 5.18 24.58
CA MET A 199 -5.20 3.92 25.17
C MET A 199 -5.93 3.02 24.17
N GLY A 200 -6.16 3.49 22.95
CA GLY A 200 -6.89 2.75 21.91
C GLY A 200 -8.41 2.87 22.00
N ASN A 201 -8.93 3.78 22.83
CA ASN A 201 -10.37 4.06 22.90
C ASN A 201 -10.78 4.98 21.75
N PHE A 202 -11.95 4.70 21.17
CA PHE A 202 -12.49 5.51 20.08
C PHE A 202 -13.72 6.30 20.51
N TYR A 203 -13.70 7.59 20.24
CA TYR A 203 -14.77 8.54 20.53
C TYR A 203 -15.27 9.16 19.22
N LEU A 204 -16.55 8.98 18.93
CA LEU A 204 -17.22 9.69 17.86
C LEU A 204 -17.86 10.95 18.44
N ILE A 205 -17.39 12.11 18.00
CA ILE A 205 -17.90 13.40 18.43
C ILE A 205 -18.54 14.14 17.27
N ARG A 206 -19.47 15.04 17.57
CA ARG A 206 -19.97 16.00 16.59
C ARG A 206 -18.97 17.15 16.43
N ALA A 207 -18.59 17.44 15.19
CA ALA A 207 -17.64 18.50 14.87
C ALA A 207 -18.11 19.90 15.33
N ALA A 208 -19.42 20.16 15.27
CA ALA A 208 -20.00 21.47 15.57
C ALA A 208 -19.91 21.89 17.06
N ASP A 209 -19.95 20.92 17.99
CA ASP A 209 -20.08 21.22 19.43
C ASP A 209 -19.29 20.28 20.35
N GLY A 210 -18.49 19.36 19.80
CA GLY A 210 -17.68 18.44 20.59
C GLY A 210 -18.47 17.40 21.38
N SER A 211 -19.79 17.31 21.22
CA SER A 211 -20.59 16.35 21.97
C SER A 211 -20.27 14.92 21.54
N VAL A 212 -20.01 14.05 22.52
CA VAL A 212 -19.76 12.62 22.28
C VAL A 212 -21.09 11.95 21.91
N GLU A 213 -21.16 11.46 20.68
CA GLU A 213 -22.29 10.68 20.19
C GLU A 213 -22.11 9.19 20.47
N ARG A 214 -20.86 8.72 20.47
CA ARG A 214 -20.53 7.31 20.74
C ARG A 214 -19.12 7.13 21.30
N THR A 215 -18.97 6.12 22.14
CA THR A 215 -17.67 5.50 22.45
C THR A 215 -17.72 4.05 21.97
N PHE A 216 -16.68 3.59 21.30
CA PHE A 216 -16.59 2.20 20.84
C PHE A 216 -15.85 1.38 21.87
N ASP A 217 -16.48 0.30 22.32
CA ASP A 217 -15.85 -0.76 23.10
C ASP A 217 -15.50 -1.88 22.12
N LEU A 218 -14.21 -1.93 21.74
CA LEU A 218 -13.68 -2.92 20.79
C LEU A 218 -13.23 -4.22 21.47
N GLY A 219 -13.50 -4.36 22.77
CA GLY A 219 -13.13 -5.52 23.58
C GLY A 219 -11.79 -5.39 24.29
N ASP A 220 -11.59 -6.29 25.26
CA ASP A 220 -10.48 -6.30 26.22
C ASP A 220 -9.19 -6.98 25.70
N SER A 221 -9.01 -7.10 24.38
CA SER A 221 -7.93 -7.94 23.81
C SER A 221 -6.52 -7.37 24.00
N GLY A 222 -6.36 -6.17 24.59
CA GLY A 222 -5.07 -5.49 24.68
C GLY A 222 -4.50 -5.12 23.30
N GLU A 223 -5.34 -5.19 22.27
CA GLU A 223 -4.99 -4.96 20.89
C GLU A 223 -5.21 -3.51 20.49
N VAL A 224 -4.27 -2.96 19.72
CA VAL A 224 -4.32 -1.56 19.26
C VAL A 224 -4.95 -1.52 17.88
N TYR A 225 -6.18 -1.03 17.82
CA TYR A 225 -6.91 -0.87 16.56
C TYR A 225 -6.54 0.42 15.81
N VAL A 226 -6.58 0.39 14.49
CA VAL A 226 -6.58 1.58 13.62
C VAL A 226 -7.92 1.65 12.90
N ALA A 227 -8.47 2.85 12.72
CA ALA A 227 -9.75 3.03 12.06
C ALA A 227 -9.62 3.57 10.62
N PHE A 228 -10.57 3.19 9.76
CA PHE A 228 -10.72 3.70 8.39
C PHE A 228 -12.19 4.01 8.11
N ALA A 229 -12.49 5.25 7.71
CA ALA A 229 -13.81 5.61 7.19
C ALA A 229 -13.84 5.47 5.66
N VAL A 230 -14.70 4.56 5.19
CA VAL A 230 -14.81 4.17 3.79
C VAL A 230 -16.28 4.32 3.37
N GLY A 231 -16.66 5.54 2.99
CA GLY A 231 -18.06 5.87 2.68
C GLY A 231 -18.96 5.62 3.89
N LYS A 232 -19.99 4.77 3.71
CA LYS A 232 -20.92 4.38 4.80
C LYS A 232 -20.39 3.29 5.74
N MET A 233 -19.14 2.87 5.57
CA MET A 233 -18.51 1.83 6.38
C MET A 233 -17.42 2.43 7.25
N LEU A 234 -17.38 2.01 8.51
CA LEU A 234 -16.28 2.27 9.43
C LEU A 234 -15.61 0.96 9.78
N LEU A 235 -14.30 0.86 9.52
CA LEU A 235 -13.50 -0.33 9.78
C LEU A 235 -12.58 -0.05 10.97
N PHE A 236 -12.47 -0.99 11.88
CA PHE A 236 -11.40 -1.04 12.88
C PHE A 236 -10.55 -2.28 12.60
N LEU A 237 -9.24 -2.10 12.45
CA LEU A 237 -8.28 -3.14 12.14
C LEU A 237 -7.27 -3.29 13.29
N SER A 238 -7.06 -4.52 13.74
CA SER A 238 -5.95 -4.90 14.62
C SER A 238 -5.28 -6.17 14.10
N GLY A 239 -4.02 -6.06 13.67
CA GLY A 239 -3.34 -7.16 12.98
C GLY A 239 -4.15 -7.62 11.77
N SER A 240 -4.75 -8.81 11.86
CA SER A 240 -5.70 -9.30 10.84
C SER A 240 -7.17 -9.15 11.22
N GLU A 241 -7.51 -8.93 12.50
CA GLU A 241 -8.89 -8.81 12.97
C GLU A 241 -9.56 -7.53 12.44
N ILE A 242 -10.78 -7.67 11.92
CA ILE A 242 -11.55 -6.58 11.35
C ILE A 242 -12.91 -6.49 12.01
N LEU A 243 -13.19 -5.33 12.60
CA LEU A 243 -14.54 -4.97 13.05
C LEU A 243 -15.12 -3.96 12.06
N LEU A 244 -16.24 -4.33 11.43
CA LEU A 244 -16.92 -3.52 10.43
C LEU A 244 -18.20 -2.95 11.01
N TYR A 245 -18.44 -1.66 10.86
CA TYR A 245 -19.64 -0.96 11.30
C TYR A 245 -20.29 -0.19 10.16
N ASP A 246 -21.61 -0.13 10.16
CA ASP A 246 -22.35 0.86 9.38
C ASP A 246 -22.19 2.25 10.03
N SER A 247 -21.75 3.26 9.29
CA SER A 247 -21.53 4.59 9.86
C SER A 247 -22.83 5.41 10.02
N GLU A 248 -23.96 4.92 9.51
CA GLU A 248 -25.25 5.59 9.69
C GLU A 248 -26.04 4.95 10.83
N THR A 249 -26.13 3.61 10.84
CA THR A 249 -26.88 2.87 11.87
C THR A 249 -26.06 2.48 13.08
N TRP A 250 -24.72 2.47 12.96
CA TRP A 250 -23.77 1.98 13.96
C TRP A 250 -23.92 0.50 14.30
N GLU A 251 -24.62 -0.25 13.45
CA GLU A 251 -24.72 -1.69 13.59
C GLU A 251 -23.41 -2.34 13.12
N GLN A 252 -22.85 -3.20 13.96
CA GLN A 252 -21.72 -4.03 13.58
C GLN A 252 -22.16 -5.02 12.49
N LYS A 253 -21.41 -5.06 11.40
CA LYS A 253 -21.59 -6.00 10.29
C LYS A 253 -20.54 -7.10 10.36
N ASN A 254 -20.88 -8.25 9.77
CA ASN A 254 -19.90 -9.30 9.55
C ASN A 254 -19.00 -8.91 8.36
N ALA A 255 -17.69 -8.81 8.59
CA ALA A 255 -16.70 -8.52 7.55
C ALA A 255 -16.59 -9.67 6.51
N GLY A 256 -16.88 -10.90 6.93
CA GLY A 256 -16.80 -12.13 6.13
C GLY A 256 -15.38 -12.70 6.07
N GLU A 257 -15.28 -14.03 5.96
CA GLU A 257 -13.99 -14.74 5.92
C GLU A 257 -13.12 -14.33 4.73
N VAL A 258 -13.74 -13.94 3.61
CA VAL A 258 -13.02 -13.55 2.38
C VAL A 258 -12.16 -12.31 2.62
N LEU A 259 -12.72 -11.27 3.24
CA LEU A 259 -11.99 -10.05 3.56
C LEU A 259 -10.95 -10.30 4.66
N GLN A 260 -11.32 -11.05 5.69
CA GLN A 260 -10.45 -11.44 6.79
C GLN A 260 -9.18 -12.14 6.28
N ASN A 261 -9.35 -13.13 5.40
CA ASN A 261 -8.23 -13.85 4.80
C ASN A 261 -7.43 -12.97 3.86
N GLY A 262 -8.11 -12.13 3.06
CA GLY A 262 -7.43 -11.20 2.16
C GLY A 262 -6.50 -10.24 2.90
N ILE A 263 -6.94 -9.70 4.04
CA ILE A 263 -6.12 -8.80 4.88
C ILE A 263 -5.00 -9.57 5.59
N ALA A 264 -5.28 -10.77 6.11
CA ALA A 264 -4.24 -11.63 6.68
C ALA A 264 -3.14 -11.99 5.67
N GLU A 265 -3.51 -12.17 4.39
CA GLU A 265 -2.58 -12.45 3.30
C GLU A 265 -1.86 -11.20 2.80
N SER A 266 -2.54 -10.06 2.73
CA SER A 266 -1.99 -8.81 2.18
C SER A 266 -1.12 -8.03 3.16
N GLY A 267 -1.28 -8.25 4.47
CA GLY A 267 -0.61 -7.48 5.52
C GLY A 267 -1.40 -6.25 5.95
N THR A 268 -0.78 -5.44 6.82
CA THR A 268 -1.39 -4.26 7.45
C THR A 268 -1.91 -3.27 6.41
N ILE A 269 -3.12 -2.73 6.61
CA ILE A 269 -3.66 -1.66 5.76
C ILE A 269 -3.03 -0.33 6.18
N TYR A 270 -2.55 0.42 5.20
CA TYR A 270 -2.00 1.77 5.41
C TYR A 270 -3.00 2.87 5.04
N ALA A 271 -3.72 2.70 3.94
CA ALA A 271 -4.72 3.65 3.48
C ALA A 271 -5.86 2.94 2.76
N ALA A 272 -7.05 3.52 2.81
CA ALA A 272 -8.24 2.96 2.18
C ALA A 272 -9.14 4.06 1.62
N ASP A 273 -9.86 3.72 0.55
CA ASP A 273 -10.84 4.59 -0.11
C ASP A 273 -11.97 3.78 -0.78
N THR A 274 -12.99 4.46 -1.29
CA THR A 274 -14.11 3.87 -2.02
C THR A 274 -14.64 4.78 -3.11
N LEU A 275 -15.11 4.17 -4.21
CA LEU A 275 -15.76 4.88 -5.32
C LEU A 275 -17.29 4.81 -5.27
N ASP A 276 -17.85 3.90 -4.47
CA ASP A 276 -19.29 3.56 -4.47
C ASP A 276 -19.97 3.83 -3.13
N GLY A 277 -19.41 4.75 -2.34
CA GLY A 277 -19.96 5.15 -1.05
C GLY A 277 -19.89 4.04 0.01
N GLY A 278 -18.96 3.10 -0.12
CA GLY A 278 -18.73 2.03 0.85
C GLY A 278 -19.50 0.75 0.56
N GLU A 279 -19.85 0.48 -0.70
CA GLU A 279 -20.22 -0.88 -1.13
C GLU A 279 -18.98 -1.74 -1.43
N SER A 280 -17.85 -1.10 -1.69
CA SER A 280 -16.54 -1.70 -1.82
C SER A 280 -15.45 -0.88 -1.13
N ILE A 281 -14.29 -1.50 -0.95
CA ILE A 281 -13.08 -0.91 -0.41
C ILE A 281 -11.92 -1.13 -1.37
N TYR A 282 -11.17 -0.07 -1.62
CA TYR A 282 -9.82 -0.09 -2.18
C TYR A 282 -8.87 0.15 -1.03
N TYR A 283 -7.84 -0.68 -0.87
CA TYR A 283 -6.89 -0.49 0.23
C TYR A 283 -5.46 -0.81 -0.21
N ILE A 284 -4.51 -0.08 0.37
CA ILE A 284 -3.08 -0.33 0.23
C ILE A 284 -2.59 -1.06 1.47
N SER A 285 -1.78 -2.09 1.26
CA SER A 285 -1.05 -2.82 2.29
C SER A 285 0.42 -3.01 1.90
N GLU A 286 1.19 -3.68 2.76
CA GLU A 286 2.59 -4.09 2.54
C GLU A 286 2.86 -4.73 1.17
N LYS A 287 1.87 -5.44 0.59
CA LYS A 287 2.03 -6.20 -0.65
C LYS A 287 1.45 -5.50 -1.87
N GLY A 288 0.95 -4.28 -1.73
CA GLY A 288 0.41 -3.46 -2.82
C GLY A 288 -1.05 -3.07 -2.59
N MET A 289 -1.82 -2.93 -3.67
CA MET A 289 -3.20 -2.42 -3.62
C MET A 289 -4.21 -3.51 -3.94
N TYR A 290 -5.30 -3.51 -3.19
CA TYR A 290 -6.35 -4.51 -3.25
C TYR A 290 -7.73 -3.87 -3.39
N TYR A 291 -8.66 -4.63 -3.93
CA TYR A 291 -10.08 -4.30 -4.05
C TYR A 291 -10.94 -5.41 -3.45
N TYR A 292 -11.95 -5.02 -2.70
CA TYR A 292 -12.97 -5.95 -2.22
C TYR A 292 -14.36 -5.32 -2.25
N LYS A 293 -15.31 -6.01 -2.86
CA LYS A 293 -16.73 -5.71 -2.72
C LYS A 293 -17.27 -6.38 -1.47
N PHE A 294 -17.90 -5.63 -0.56
CA PHE A 294 -18.43 -6.21 0.68
C PHE A 294 -19.46 -7.31 0.38
N GLY A 295 -19.25 -8.50 0.95
CA GLY A 295 -20.05 -9.70 0.68
C GLY A 295 -19.69 -10.43 -0.61
N GLY A 296 -18.61 -10.02 -1.29
CA GLY A 296 -18.04 -10.68 -2.45
C GLY A 296 -17.31 -11.98 -2.11
N SER A 297 -16.89 -12.71 -3.15
CA SER A 297 -16.23 -14.02 -3.01
C SER A 297 -14.71 -13.99 -3.17
N VAL A 298 -14.13 -12.84 -3.46
CA VAL A 298 -12.69 -12.68 -3.73
C VAL A 298 -12.22 -11.29 -3.33
N VAL A 299 -11.00 -11.22 -2.78
CA VAL A 299 -10.21 -9.99 -2.69
C VAL A 299 -9.26 -9.97 -3.89
N GLU A 300 -9.31 -8.92 -4.68
CA GLU A 300 -8.53 -8.79 -5.91
C GLU A 300 -7.29 -7.92 -5.67
N GLN A 301 -6.10 -8.45 -5.91
CA GLN A 301 -4.89 -7.63 -5.95
C GLN A 301 -4.85 -6.85 -7.27
N LEU A 302 -5.00 -5.53 -7.19
CA LEU A 302 -5.00 -4.64 -8.35
C LEU A 302 -3.59 -4.15 -8.70
N ILE A 303 -2.74 -3.96 -7.68
CA ILE A 303 -1.34 -3.54 -7.85
C ILE A 303 -0.46 -4.48 -7.03
N ASP A 304 0.49 -5.13 -7.71
CA ASP A 304 1.56 -5.90 -7.07
C ASP A 304 2.62 -4.92 -6.57
N GLY A 305 2.72 -4.76 -5.24
CA GLY A 305 3.67 -3.84 -4.60
C GLY A 305 5.12 -4.17 -4.94
N GLY A 306 5.43 -5.43 -5.26
CA GLY A 306 6.76 -5.84 -5.70
C GLY A 306 7.20 -5.27 -7.05
N LEU A 307 6.37 -4.47 -7.73
CA LEU A 307 6.65 -3.85 -9.03
C LEU A 307 6.77 -2.31 -8.99
N ASN A 308 6.61 -1.68 -7.83
CA ASN A 308 6.51 -0.23 -7.68
C ASN A 308 6.84 0.21 -6.24
N SER A 309 6.72 1.50 -5.95
CA SER A 309 7.09 2.03 -4.64
C SER A 309 6.17 1.57 -3.49
N LEU A 310 4.96 1.02 -3.75
CA LEU A 310 4.04 0.62 -2.68
C LEU A 310 4.52 -0.60 -1.89
N GLY A 311 5.37 -1.45 -2.49
CA GLY A 311 6.00 -2.57 -1.80
C GLY A 311 7.39 -2.25 -1.24
N SER A 312 7.81 -0.98 -1.28
CA SER A 312 9.11 -0.56 -0.77
C SER A 312 9.08 -0.42 0.75
N PHE A 313 10.12 -0.93 1.41
CA PHE A 313 10.23 -0.89 2.87
C PHE A 313 10.54 0.49 3.43
N SER A 314 10.99 1.43 2.60
CA SER A 314 11.27 2.80 3.00
C SER A 314 10.17 3.78 2.66
N VAL A 315 9.06 3.29 2.10
CA VAL A 315 7.95 4.14 1.69
C VAL A 315 6.81 3.96 2.67
N SER A 316 6.54 5.02 3.42
CA SER A 316 5.33 5.14 4.23
C SER A 316 4.19 5.70 3.38
N VAL A 317 3.00 5.11 3.48
CA VAL A 317 1.78 5.58 2.77
C VAL A 317 0.86 6.27 3.76
N ASN A 318 0.54 7.53 3.48
CA ASN A 318 -0.28 8.36 4.36
C ASN A 318 -1.75 8.42 3.92
N SER A 319 -2.00 8.54 2.61
CA SER A 319 -3.36 8.69 2.09
C SER A 319 -3.51 8.10 0.70
N LEU A 320 -4.70 7.56 0.42
CA LEU A 320 -5.13 7.00 -0.86
C LEU A 320 -6.37 7.76 -1.34
N LEU A 321 -6.37 8.18 -2.60
CA LEU A 321 -7.56 8.68 -3.27
C LEU A 321 -7.76 8.02 -4.62
N MET A 322 -8.88 7.33 -4.78
CA MET A 322 -9.31 6.80 -6.06
C MET A 322 -9.90 7.93 -6.93
N LEU A 323 -9.33 8.13 -8.11
CA LEU A 323 -9.85 9.08 -9.09
C LEU A 323 -10.98 8.43 -9.91
N ASP A 324 -10.79 7.16 -10.27
CA ASP A 324 -11.76 6.25 -10.87
C ASP A 324 -11.18 4.82 -10.80
N GLU A 325 -11.82 3.83 -11.42
CA GLU A 325 -11.38 2.43 -11.42
C GLU A 325 -10.00 2.17 -12.06
N ARG A 326 -9.39 3.17 -12.71
CA ARG A 326 -8.13 3.07 -13.46
C ARG A 326 -7.09 4.09 -13.07
N ASN A 327 -7.45 5.06 -12.23
CA ASN A 327 -6.61 6.18 -11.86
C ASN A 327 -6.71 6.41 -10.36
N LEU A 328 -5.58 6.61 -9.69
CA LEU A 328 -5.53 6.95 -8.28
C LEU A 328 -4.32 7.83 -7.95
N LEU A 329 -4.39 8.47 -6.78
CA LEU A 329 -3.31 9.23 -6.18
C LEU A 329 -2.95 8.61 -4.82
N VAL A 330 -1.67 8.56 -4.51
CA VAL A 330 -1.14 8.09 -3.23
C VAL A 330 -0.20 9.14 -2.67
N ALA A 331 -0.49 9.62 -1.46
CA ALA A 331 0.42 10.44 -0.69
C ALA A 331 1.38 9.51 0.06
N LYS A 332 2.68 9.73 -0.13
CA LYS A 332 3.73 8.86 0.42
C LYS A 332 4.88 9.67 1.00
N LYS A 333 5.69 9.04 1.84
CA LYS A 333 6.92 9.60 2.40
C LYS A 333 8.04 8.57 2.24
N ASP A 334 9.17 9.00 1.69
CA ASP A 334 10.38 8.18 1.62
C ASP A 334 11.24 8.45 2.85
N ASP A 335 11.34 7.44 3.71
CA ASP A 335 12.06 7.49 4.99
C ASP A 335 13.59 7.42 4.83
N ASN A 336 14.10 7.19 3.61
CA ASN A 336 15.55 7.13 3.33
C ASN A 336 16.17 8.47 2.90
N GLU A 337 15.39 9.49 2.53
CA GLU A 337 15.98 10.75 2.08
C GLU A 337 16.49 11.55 3.28
N ASP A 338 17.82 11.76 3.37
CA ASP A 338 18.52 12.64 4.33
C ASP A 338 18.11 14.13 4.25
N ARG A 339 17.18 14.48 3.35
CA ARG A 339 16.53 15.78 3.31
C ARG A 339 15.53 15.83 4.45
N GLU A 340 15.19 17.01 4.98
CA GLU A 340 14.05 17.13 5.88
C GLU A 340 12.83 16.49 5.18
N SER A 341 12.51 15.26 5.59
CA SER A 341 11.59 14.28 4.99
C SER A 341 10.61 14.89 3.98
N MET A 342 10.84 14.68 2.69
CA MET A 342 9.96 15.21 1.65
C MET A 342 8.82 14.23 1.39
N ALA A 343 7.59 14.63 1.71
CA ALA A 343 6.40 13.92 1.28
C ALA A 343 6.18 14.13 -0.22
N GLY A 344 5.81 13.04 -0.90
CA GLY A 344 5.56 12.99 -2.33
C GLY A 344 4.13 12.57 -2.65
N LEU A 345 3.77 12.71 -3.92
CA LEU A 345 2.46 12.33 -4.44
C LEU A 345 2.66 11.51 -5.71
N SER A 346 2.28 10.25 -5.69
CA SER A 346 2.35 9.39 -6.87
C SER A 346 0.98 9.19 -7.48
N ARG A 347 0.93 9.20 -8.82
CA ARG A 347 -0.23 8.81 -9.59
C ARG A 347 -0.03 7.41 -10.13
N PHE A 348 -1.04 6.56 -9.98
CA PHE A 348 -1.08 5.26 -10.64
C PHE A 348 -2.15 5.25 -11.72
N VAL A 349 -1.76 4.84 -12.94
CA VAL A 349 -2.65 4.78 -14.11
C VAL A 349 -2.62 3.39 -14.73
N TYR A 350 -3.78 2.77 -14.89
CA TYR A 350 -3.89 1.47 -15.53
C TYR A 350 -3.60 1.54 -17.04
N SER A 351 -2.61 0.78 -17.49
CA SER A 351 -2.26 0.61 -18.90
C SER A 351 -2.60 -0.81 -19.36
N ALA A 352 -3.59 -0.93 -20.25
CA ALA A 352 -3.96 -2.20 -20.88
C ALA A 352 -2.90 -2.73 -21.86
N ASP A 353 -2.04 -1.86 -22.36
CA ASP A 353 -0.99 -2.19 -23.33
C ASP A 353 0.34 -2.52 -22.66
N THR A 354 0.46 -2.27 -21.35
CA THR A 354 1.64 -2.66 -20.59
C THR A 354 1.49 -4.08 -20.08
N PRO A 355 2.52 -4.92 -20.22
CA PRO A 355 2.53 -6.26 -19.65
C PRO A 355 2.22 -6.34 -18.16
N ALA A 356 1.41 -7.34 -17.77
CA ALA A 356 1.06 -7.59 -16.38
C ALA A 356 2.30 -7.87 -15.50
N ARG A 357 3.35 -8.48 -16.08
CA ARG A 357 4.66 -8.64 -15.46
C ARG A 357 5.79 -8.26 -16.43
N PRO A 358 6.90 -7.66 -15.93
CA PRO A 358 8.09 -7.39 -16.73
C PRO A 358 8.62 -8.66 -17.45
N ASP A 359 9.23 -8.50 -18.64
CA ASP A 359 9.79 -9.63 -19.40
C ASP A 359 11.14 -10.09 -18.87
N ARG A 360 11.87 -9.14 -18.30
CA ARG A 360 13.26 -9.33 -17.90
C ARG A 360 13.24 -9.47 -16.40
N GLU A 361 13.93 -10.47 -15.91
CA GLU A 361 14.15 -10.66 -14.48
C GLU A 361 15.64 -10.46 -14.20
N LEU A 362 15.96 -9.73 -13.13
CA LEU A 362 17.30 -9.60 -12.58
C LEU A 362 17.29 -10.26 -11.20
N LYS A 363 18.07 -11.34 -11.04
CA LYS A 363 18.16 -12.09 -9.78
C LYS A 363 19.39 -11.67 -8.98
N ILE A 364 19.16 -11.12 -7.80
CA ILE A 364 20.19 -10.75 -6.85
C ILE A 364 20.11 -11.72 -5.67
N TYR A 365 21.24 -12.31 -5.31
CA TYR A 365 21.32 -13.23 -4.18
C TYR A 365 22.39 -12.78 -3.18
N SER A 366 22.04 -12.80 -1.90
CA SER A 366 22.96 -12.60 -0.79
C SER A 366 22.84 -13.73 0.22
N LEU A 367 23.92 -13.98 0.98
CA LEU A 367 23.84 -14.93 2.09
C LEU A 367 23.06 -14.33 3.27
N TYR A 368 23.17 -13.02 3.49
CA TYR A 368 22.56 -12.30 4.61
C TYR A 368 21.55 -11.26 4.10
N GLU A 369 20.53 -10.98 4.90
CA GLU A 369 19.61 -9.86 4.63
C GLU A 369 20.39 -8.54 4.62
N ASN A 370 20.00 -7.64 3.71
CA ASN A 370 20.66 -6.34 3.56
C ASN A 370 19.68 -5.31 2.99
N ASP A 371 19.23 -4.40 3.86
CA ASP A 371 18.25 -3.36 3.53
C ASP A 371 18.74 -2.42 2.43
N TRP A 372 20.04 -2.11 2.39
CA TRP A 372 20.59 -1.26 1.34
C TRP A 372 20.50 -1.90 -0.05
N ILE A 373 20.72 -3.20 -0.16
CA ILE A 373 20.59 -3.90 -1.45
C ILE A 373 19.13 -3.94 -1.89
N ARG A 374 18.23 -4.17 -0.95
CA ARG A 374 16.78 -4.14 -1.18
C ARG A 374 16.33 -2.78 -1.72
N GLN A 375 16.73 -1.70 -1.07
CA GLN A 375 16.45 -0.33 -1.53
C GLN A 375 17.02 -0.04 -2.92
N VAL A 376 18.26 -0.43 -3.20
CA VAL A 376 18.88 -0.23 -4.52
C VAL A 376 18.16 -1.04 -5.60
N ALA A 377 17.73 -2.26 -5.30
CA ALA A 377 16.94 -3.10 -6.20
C ALA A 377 15.58 -2.47 -6.54
N GLU A 378 14.87 -1.97 -5.53
CA GLU A 378 13.59 -1.27 -5.67
C GLU A 378 13.74 -0.01 -6.52
N ARG A 379 14.75 0.82 -6.23
CA ARG A 379 15.05 2.03 -7.02
C ARG A 379 15.36 1.71 -8.49
N PHE A 380 16.23 0.73 -8.74
CA PHE A 380 16.56 0.30 -10.11
C PHE A 380 15.31 -0.16 -10.86
N GLN A 381 14.43 -0.90 -10.20
CA GLN A 381 13.18 -1.36 -10.80
C GLN A 381 12.24 -0.20 -11.15
N ASN A 382 12.12 0.80 -10.27
CA ASN A 382 11.30 2.00 -10.52
C ASN A 382 11.83 2.80 -11.72
N GLU A 383 13.15 2.88 -11.90
CA GLU A 383 13.79 3.52 -13.06
C GLU A 383 13.70 2.65 -14.35
N HIS A 384 13.46 1.33 -14.21
CA HIS A 384 13.44 0.35 -15.29
C HIS A 384 12.23 -0.59 -15.20
N ALA A 385 11.02 -0.07 -15.44
CA ALA A 385 9.77 -0.82 -15.32
C ALA A 385 9.64 -2.04 -16.27
N ASP A 386 10.55 -2.22 -17.24
CA ASP A 386 10.66 -3.42 -18.09
C ASP A 386 11.43 -4.58 -17.43
N VAL A 387 12.00 -4.38 -16.24
CA VAL A 387 12.78 -5.35 -15.48
C VAL A 387 12.13 -5.60 -14.11
N TYR A 388 11.93 -6.87 -13.76
CA TYR A 388 11.59 -7.30 -12.41
C TYR A 388 12.87 -7.65 -11.65
N VAL A 389 13.10 -7.05 -10.48
CA VAL A 389 14.29 -7.31 -9.67
C VAL A 389 13.92 -8.21 -8.50
N ARG A 390 14.41 -9.45 -8.51
CA ARG A 390 14.20 -10.43 -7.44
C ARG A 390 15.44 -10.47 -6.54
N PHE A 391 15.32 -9.92 -5.34
CA PHE A 391 16.33 -10.05 -4.29
C PHE A 391 16.01 -11.22 -3.37
N GLU A 392 16.97 -12.10 -3.14
CA GLU A 392 16.86 -13.26 -2.26
C GLU A 392 18.01 -13.25 -1.24
N ALA A 393 17.65 -13.15 0.05
CA ALA A 393 18.57 -13.33 1.16
C ALA A 393 18.38 -14.74 1.74
N ALA A 394 19.44 -15.54 1.72
CA ALA A 394 19.33 -16.96 2.08
C ALA A 394 19.14 -17.22 3.58
N LEU A 395 19.62 -16.32 4.41
CA LEU A 395 19.50 -16.36 5.87
C LEU A 395 18.59 -15.21 6.33
N SER A 396 17.32 -15.25 5.92
CA SER A 396 16.29 -14.29 6.33
C SER A 396 15.94 -14.39 7.83
N GLY A 397 16.30 -15.50 8.48
CA GLY A 397 16.02 -15.76 9.89
C GLY A 397 14.69 -16.51 10.14
N GLU A 398 13.89 -16.73 9.09
CA GLU A 398 12.55 -17.34 9.21
C GLU A 398 12.58 -18.88 9.14
N ASP A 399 13.48 -19.45 8.34
CA ASP A 399 13.38 -20.87 7.92
C ASP A 399 14.36 -21.83 8.62
N GLY A 400 15.13 -21.35 9.61
CA GLY A 400 16.13 -22.17 10.32
C GLY A 400 17.25 -22.73 9.42
N VAL A 401 17.40 -22.19 8.21
CA VAL A 401 18.40 -22.59 7.22
C VAL A 401 19.81 -22.26 7.71
N THR A 402 20.74 -23.21 7.56
CA THR A 402 22.15 -22.96 7.89
C THR A 402 22.89 -22.40 6.68
N SER A 403 23.95 -21.62 6.90
CA SER A 403 24.78 -21.10 5.80
C SER A 403 25.32 -22.19 4.89
N SER A 404 25.60 -23.39 5.44
CA SER A 404 26.07 -24.56 4.66
C SER A 404 25.00 -25.07 3.70
N ASP A 405 23.75 -25.12 4.14
CA ASP A 405 22.64 -25.60 3.31
C ASP A 405 22.30 -24.60 2.23
N ALA A 406 22.23 -23.30 2.57
CA ALA A 406 22.06 -22.21 1.62
C ALA A 406 23.11 -22.25 0.49
N LEU A 407 24.40 -22.36 0.84
CA LEU A 407 25.49 -22.39 -0.16
C LEU A 407 25.47 -23.65 -1.02
N LYS A 408 25.02 -24.81 -0.51
CA LYS A 408 24.84 -26.03 -1.31
C LYS A 408 23.69 -25.90 -2.30
N THR A 409 22.58 -25.31 -1.86
CA THR A 409 21.42 -25.02 -2.72
C THR A 409 21.84 -24.08 -3.85
N LEU A 410 22.46 -22.95 -3.52
CA LEU A 410 22.99 -22.01 -4.52
C LEU A 410 23.94 -22.69 -5.52
N ALA A 411 24.89 -23.48 -5.04
CA ALA A 411 25.81 -24.19 -5.92
C ALA A 411 25.08 -25.15 -6.88
N THR A 412 24.03 -25.82 -6.40
CA THR A 412 23.19 -26.71 -7.21
C THR A 412 22.44 -25.93 -8.28
N GLU A 413 21.88 -24.76 -7.95
CA GLU A 413 21.18 -23.90 -8.90
C GLU A 413 22.12 -23.33 -9.97
N ILE A 414 23.30 -22.85 -9.57
CA ILE A 414 24.33 -22.39 -10.50
C ILE A 414 24.71 -23.51 -11.49
N MET A 415 24.99 -24.73 -10.98
CA MET A 415 25.32 -25.87 -11.84
C MET A 415 24.16 -26.28 -12.77
N ALA A 416 22.91 -26.06 -12.35
CA ALA A 416 21.72 -26.31 -13.15
C ALA A 416 21.42 -25.18 -14.17
N GLY A 417 22.23 -24.14 -14.23
CA GLY A 417 22.00 -22.97 -15.10
C GLY A 417 20.85 -22.08 -14.63
N LYS A 418 20.46 -22.17 -13.36
CA LYS A 418 19.38 -21.40 -12.72
C LYS A 418 19.89 -20.43 -11.65
N GLY A 419 21.21 -20.26 -11.55
CA GLY A 419 21.81 -19.36 -10.58
C GLY A 419 21.42 -17.89 -10.79
N PRO A 420 21.71 -17.04 -9.79
CA PRO A 420 21.41 -15.61 -9.84
C PRO A 420 22.32 -14.87 -10.83
N ASP A 421 21.89 -13.68 -11.24
CA ASP A 421 22.66 -12.78 -12.11
C ASP A 421 23.71 -12.00 -11.33
N VAL A 422 23.39 -11.63 -10.09
CA VAL A 422 24.25 -10.86 -9.18
C VAL A 422 24.40 -11.60 -7.86
N LEU A 423 25.65 -11.77 -7.41
CA LEU A 423 25.99 -12.35 -6.11
C LEU A 423 26.62 -11.29 -5.21
N VAL A 424 26.06 -11.15 -4.01
CA VAL A 424 26.65 -10.38 -2.91
C VAL A 424 27.52 -11.33 -2.10
N LEU A 425 28.83 -11.18 -2.22
CA LEU A 425 29.80 -12.23 -1.89
C LEU A 425 30.13 -12.38 -0.40
N ASP A 426 29.58 -11.54 0.48
CA ASP A 426 29.81 -11.60 1.92
C ASP A 426 29.42 -12.98 2.50
N GLY A 427 30.38 -13.62 3.17
CA GLY A 427 30.22 -14.98 3.73
C GLY A 427 30.24 -16.12 2.70
N MET A 428 30.47 -15.84 1.41
CA MET A 428 30.56 -16.84 0.34
C MET A 428 32.01 -17.28 0.06
N PRO A 429 32.24 -18.48 -0.50
CA PRO A 429 33.59 -18.97 -0.83
C PRO A 429 34.10 -18.36 -2.15
N VAL A 430 34.45 -17.07 -2.11
CA VAL A 430 34.79 -16.25 -3.29
C VAL A 430 35.92 -16.85 -4.13
N GLU A 431 37.02 -17.28 -3.50
CA GLU A 431 38.16 -17.86 -4.21
C GLU A 431 37.76 -19.12 -4.99
N ALA A 432 36.94 -19.98 -4.38
CA ALA A 432 36.46 -21.19 -5.03
C ALA A 432 35.52 -20.88 -6.20
N TYR A 433 34.70 -19.83 -6.11
CA TYR A 433 33.84 -19.40 -7.21
C TYR A 433 34.65 -18.80 -8.37
N ALA A 434 35.68 -18.01 -8.07
CA ALA A 434 36.60 -17.48 -9.07
C ALA A 434 37.39 -18.60 -9.78
N GLU A 435 37.98 -19.54 -9.03
CA GLU A 435 38.73 -20.68 -9.59
C GLU A 435 37.87 -21.59 -10.48
N LYS A 436 36.59 -21.77 -10.13
CA LYS A 436 35.63 -22.54 -10.91
C LYS A 436 35.05 -21.78 -12.11
N GLY A 437 35.42 -20.50 -12.30
CA GLY A 437 34.92 -19.67 -13.38
C GLY A 437 33.44 -19.33 -13.27
N ILE A 438 32.89 -19.31 -12.05
CA ILE A 438 31.49 -18.94 -11.80
C ILE A 438 31.29 -17.42 -11.91
N LEU A 439 32.29 -16.64 -11.50
CA LEU A 439 32.23 -15.18 -11.47
C LEU A 439 32.71 -14.57 -12.80
N LYS A 440 31.99 -13.55 -13.27
CA LYS A 440 32.36 -12.78 -14.46
C LYS A 440 33.39 -11.70 -14.10
N ASP A 441 34.36 -11.48 -15.00
CA ASP A 441 35.33 -10.39 -14.85
C ASP A 441 34.65 -9.02 -15.02
N LEU A 442 34.74 -8.17 -14.00
CA LEU A 442 34.18 -6.82 -13.96
C LEU A 442 35.23 -5.72 -14.21
N SER A 443 36.45 -6.09 -14.60
CA SER A 443 37.56 -5.14 -14.77
C SER A 443 37.24 -3.99 -15.75
N SER A 444 36.47 -4.23 -16.81
CA SER A 444 36.05 -3.19 -17.75
C SER A 444 35.11 -2.17 -17.11
N VAL A 445 34.09 -2.64 -16.38
CA VAL A 445 33.11 -1.79 -15.68
C VAL A 445 33.79 -0.90 -14.64
N LEU A 446 34.72 -1.47 -13.85
CA LEU A 446 35.48 -0.72 -12.85
C LEU A 446 36.50 0.27 -13.45
N SER A 447 36.87 0.10 -14.72
CA SER A 447 37.79 1.01 -15.40
C SER A 447 37.11 2.27 -15.89
N GLU A 448 35.83 2.17 -16.28
CA GLU A 448 35.01 3.30 -16.72
C GLU A 448 34.70 4.25 -15.55
N ASN A 449 34.45 3.70 -14.36
CA ASN A 449 34.08 4.46 -13.16
C ASN A 449 35.21 4.50 -12.12
N ARG A 450 36.47 4.55 -12.58
CA ARG A 450 37.65 4.35 -11.75
C ARG A 450 37.74 5.31 -10.54
N GLU A 451 37.38 6.56 -10.77
CA GLU A 451 37.52 7.66 -9.79
C GLU A 451 36.38 7.68 -8.76
N GLU A 452 35.30 6.94 -8.99
CA GLU A 452 34.11 6.89 -8.12
C GLU A 452 34.29 5.95 -6.92
N TYR A 453 35.26 5.04 -6.95
CA TYR A 453 35.47 4.06 -5.88
C TYR A 453 36.89 4.11 -5.31
N PHE A 454 37.00 3.92 -4.00
CA PHE A 454 38.29 3.82 -3.32
C PHE A 454 39.13 2.64 -3.85
N GLU A 455 40.43 2.87 -3.97
CA GLU A 455 41.37 1.91 -4.57
C GLU A 455 41.42 0.58 -3.79
N ASN A 456 41.33 0.62 -2.46
CA ASN A 456 41.31 -0.58 -1.62
C ASN A 456 40.07 -1.45 -1.87
N VAL A 457 38.89 -0.84 -2.09
CA VAL A 457 37.65 -1.56 -2.41
C VAL A 457 37.77 -2.23 -3.79
N ARG A 458 38.23 -1.48 -4.79
CA ARG A 458 38.37 -1.99 -6.16
C ARG A 458 39.38 -3.15 -6.29
N ASN A 459 40.37 -3.19 -5.41
CA ASN A 459 41.42 -4.22 -5.43
C ASN A 459 41.12 -5.42 -4.51
N ALA A 460 40.05 -5.39 -3.71
CA ALA A 460 39.75 -6.42 -2.71
C ALA A 460 39.61 -7.85 -3.30
N TYR A 461 39.10 -7.95 -4.53
CA TYR A 461 38.87 -9.22 -5.22
C TYR A 461 39.70 -9.39 -6.51
N ARG A 462 40.75 -8.58 -6.69
CA ARG A 462 41.57 -8.63 -7.91
C ARG A 462 42.61 -9.75 -7.83
N ASN A 463 42.51 -10.73 -8.74
CA ASN A 463 43.52 -11.77 -8.86
C ASN A 463 44.90 -11.16 -9.15
N GLY A 464 45.86 -11.38 -8.24
CA GLY A 464 47.27 -10.97 -8.42
C GLY A 464 47.81 -9.94 -7.42
N GLN A 465 47.01 -9.42 -6.49
CA GLN A 465 47.53 -8.73 -5.30
C GLN A 465 46.80 -9.24 -4.06
N VAL A 466 47.38 -10.26 -3.42
CA VAL A 466 47.21 -10.45 -1.99
C VAL A 466 47.80 -9.18 -1.35
N SER A 467 46.96 -8.16 -1.12
CA SER A 467 47.32 -7.12 -0.18
C SER A 467 47.36 -7.82 1.17
N THR A 468 48.57 -8.14 1.61
CA THR A 468 48.90 -8.42 3.00
C THR A 468 48.55 -7.21 3.86
N SER A 469 47.25 -7.03 4.11
CA SER A 469 46.70 -6.17 5.15
C SER A 469 45.35 -6.73 5.60
N ARG A 470 45.38 -8.01 6.01
CA ARG A 470 44.61 -8.42 7.20
C ARG A 470 45.16 -7.61 8.38
N LEU A 471 44.65 -6.41 8.57
CA LEU A 471 44.79 -5.66 9.81
C LEU A 471 43.41 -5.53 10.42
N ILE A 472 43.13 -6.50 11.28
CA ILE A 472 42.34 -6.31 12.48
C ILE A 472 42.77 -4.98 13.11
N GLN A 473 41.87 -4.00 13.18
CA GLN A 473 41.81 -3.14 14.35
C GLN A 473 40.36 -2.91 14.74
N ASN A 474 40.02 -3.51 15.88
CA ASN A 474 38.88 -3.16 16.71
C ASN A 474 38.65 -1.64 16.73
N ARG A 475 37.40 -1.23 16.47
CA ARG A 475 36.60 -0.51 17.46
C ARG A 475 35.13 -0.79 17.23
#